data_AF-A0AA90I061-F1
#
_entry.id   AF-A0AA90I061-F1
#
_cell.length_a   1.000
_cell.length_b   1.000
_cell.length_c   1.000
_cell.angle_alpha   90.00
_cell.angle_beta   90.00
_cell.angle_gamma   90.00
#
_symmetry.space_group_name_H-M   'P 1'
#
loop_
_entity.id
_entity.type
_entity.pdbx_description
1 polymer ?
#
loop_
_entity_poly.entity_id
_entity_poly.type
_entity_poly.pdbx_seq_one_letter_code
_entity_poly.pdbx_strand_id
1 'polypeptide(L)'
;MRNRLLAVVTIAALSVSGSAWATVAPEEAKRLKSELTPVGAVRAANDAGTIPAWQGGLATPPANWKEGNVEVNPFPQDEPLFVVTRDNLDLYRDKLTDGHIKMLEQYGPNFFMPVYKTRRTAAFPEEVYQKSYENALSAELLDNGNGVRNTIMTSPFPIPKNGLEVVWNHILRYRGEEVSFRSGSATPQRDGSFNPVVNQYDYFFAYSRPGADLADIDNKIFYLKTDTLEPSTLAGTITLVHETLDQVRSPRLAWRYDSGSRRLRRSPNLAYETDLPNSSSLRSVDQKDMYNGAPNQYDWELKGKREVLVPYNAYKLHDEDVRPNDVIRANHINQKLARYELHRVWVVEAKRRTGIQHIYARRVFYIDEDSWQILASEEYDHTGELWRVSEAHNISYYSQPVFWTTMEMTYDLKAQRYYIDGLDDGYPAYDFSPGYRRNEFTASAARRAARR
;
A
#
# COMPACT_ATOMS: atom_id res chain seq x y z
N MET A 1 -74.81 -2.20 43.35
CA MET A 1 -73.57 -2.92 43.72
C MET A 1 -73.44 -4.13 42.81
N ARG A 2 -72.57 -4.07 41.79
CA ARG A 2 -72.49 -5.09 40.73
C ARG A 2 -71.03 -5.29 40.27
N ASN A 3 -70.56 -6.52 40.49
CA ASN A 3 -69.64 -7.38 39.74
C ASN A 3 -68.25 -6.90 39.22
N ARG A 4 -67.30 -7.79 39.55
CA ARG A 4 -65.90 -8.01 39.11
C ARG A 4 -65.69 -8.06 37.59
N LEU A 5 -64.47 -7.73 37.11
CA LEU A 5 -63.69 -8.54 36.15
C LEU A 5 -62.25 -8.01 35.94
N LEU A 6 -61.32 -8.96 35.76
CA LEU A 6 -59.88 -8.82 35.51
C LEU A 6 -59.54 -8.08 34.19
N ALA A 7 -58.34 -7.48 34.12
CA ALA A 7 -57.58 -7.35 32.88
C ALA A 7 -56.06 -7.41 33.14
N VAL A 8 -55.42 -8.32 32.39
CA VAL A 8 -54.00 -8.61 32.28
C VAL A 8 -53.27 -7.44 31.61
N VAL A 9 -52.07 -7.07 32.08
CA VAL A 9 -51.17 -6.19 31.33
C VAL A 9 -49.82 -6.89 31.13
N THR A 10 -49.55 -7.14 29.85
CA THR A 10 -48.41 -7.84 29.26
C THR A 10 -47.14 -7.00 29.34
N ILE A 11 -46.02 -7.65 29.67
CA ILE A 11 -44.65 -7.12 29.59
C ILE A 11 -44.27 -6.92 28.12
N ALA A 12 -43.88 -5.70 27.73
CA ALA A 12 -43.18 -5.44 26.49
C ALA A 12 -41.71 -5.09 26.80
N ALA A 13 -40.84 -6.09 26.72
CA ALA A 13 -39.40 -5.89 26.73
C ALA A 13 -38.96 -5.27 25.40
N LEU A 14 -38.49 -4.03 25.43
CA LEU A 14 -37.80 -3.38 24.33
C LEU A 14 -36.45 -4.06 24.12
N SER A 15 -36.41 -5.00 23.18
CA SER A 15 -35.17 -5.49 22.58
C SER A 15 -34.51 -4.36 21.79
N VAL A 16 -33.37 -3.88 22.28
CA VAL A 16 -32.41 -3.11 21.49
C VAL A 16 -31.83 -4.05 20.44
N SER A 17 -32.39 -4.01 19.24
CA SER A 17 -31.86 -4.70 18.07
C SER A 17 -30.55 -4.03 17.68
N GLY A 18 -29.42 -4.72 17.87
CA GLY A 18 -28.13 -4.30 17.35
C GLY A 18 -28.20 -4.11 15.85
N SER A 19 -27.73 -2.95 15.36
CA SER A 19 -27.58 -2.69 13.94
C SER A 19 -26.51 -3.64 13.38
N ALA A 20 -26.94 -4.70 12.70
CA ALA A 20 -26.06 -5.43 11.80
C ALA A 20 -25.67 -4.44 10.67
N TRP A 21 -24.38 -4.16 10.53
CA TRP A 21 -23.86 -3.33 9.45
C TRP A 21 -24.02 -4.15 8.16
N ALA A 22 -25.12 -3.93 7.45
CA ALA A 22 -25.48 -4.73 6.29
C ALA A 22 -24.41 -4.64 5.19
N THR A 23 -24.20 -5.75 4.50
CA THR A 23 -23.45 -5.82 3.22
C THR A 23 -24.01 -4.82 2.20
N VAL A 24 -23.27 -4.54 1.12
CA VAL A 24 -23.77 -3.65 0.06
C VAL A 24 -25.01 -4.30 -0.56
N ALA A 25 -26.10 -3.55 -0.70
CA ALA A 25 -27.32 -4.08 -1.30
C ALA A 25 -27.05 -4.48 -2.77
N PRO A 26 -27.66 -5.55 -3.30
CA PRO A 26 -27.42 -5.98 -4.68
C PRO A 26 -27.63 -4.88 -5.73
N GLU A 27 -28.58 -3.96 -5.50
CA GLU A 27 -28.81 -2.80 -6.35
C GLU A 27 -27.66 -1.78 -6.32
N GLU A 28 -27.02 -1.59 -5.16
CA GLU A 28 -25.86 -0.71 -5.02
C GLU A 28 -24.62 -1.35 -5.68
N ALA A 29 -24.45 -2.67 -5.58
CA ALA A 29 -23.37 -3.38 -6.25
C ALA A 29 -23.44 -3.29 -7.78
N LYS A 30 -24.63 -3.13 -8.38
CA LYS A 30 -24.78 -2.90 -9.84
C LYS A 30 -24.02 -1.68 -10.34
N ARG A 31 -23.74 -0.70 -9.47
CA ARG A 31 -22.95 0.49 -9.81
C ARG A 31 -21.53 0.14 -10.28
N LEU A 32 -20.94 -0.97 -9.80
CA LEU A 32 -19.62 -1.48 -10.24
C LEU A 32 -19.60 -1.92 -11.71
N LYS A 33 -20.78 -2.13 -12.31
CA LYS A 33 -20.97 -2.48 -13.73
C LYS A 33 -21.34 -1.26 -14.60
N SER A 34 -21.50 -0.08 -14.01
CA SER A 34 -21.92 1.13 -14.71
C SER A 34 -21.14 2.36 -14.25
N GLU A 35 -21.62 3.07 -13.22
CA GLU A 35 -21.07 4.35 -12.72
C GLU A 35 -19.66 4.22 -12.16
N LEU A 36 -19.37 3.08 -11.55
CA LEU A 36 -18.10 2.76 -10.94
C LEU A 36 -17.32 1.76 -11.82
N THR A 37 -16.00 1.78 -11.71
CA THR A 37 -15.13 0.71 -12.22
C THR A 37 -15.35 -0.57 -11.42
N PRO A 38 -14.88 -1.74 -11.89
CA PRO A 38 -15.06 -2.98 -11.15
C PRO A 38 -14.47 -2.97 -9.74
N VAL A 39 -13.48 -2.10 -9.48
CA VAL A 39 -12.84 -1.93 -8.17
C VAL A 39 -13.41 -0.76 -7.35
N GLY A 40 -14.40 -0.02 -7.85
CA GLY A 40 -15.08 1.04 -7.09
C GLY A 40 -14.64 2.48 -7.38
N ALA A 41 -13.73 2.70 -8.33
CA ALA A 41 -13.37 4.04 -8.78
C ALA A 41 -14.52 4.69 -9.55
N VAL A 42 -14.56 6.03 -9.62
CA VAL A 42 -15.52 6.70 -10.51
C VAL A 42 -15.12 6.44 -11.97
N ARG A 43 -16.04 5.92 -12.79
CA ARG A 43 -15.73 5.58 -14.19
C ARG A 43 -15.58 6.83 -15.06
N ALA A 44 -16.43 7.82 -14.88
CA ALA A 44 -16.43 9.05 -15.66
C ALA A 44 -15.16 9.89 -15.47
N ALA A 45 -14.87 10.74 -16.46
CA ALA A 45 -13.90 11.82 -16.35
C ALA A 45 -14.33 12.81 -15.25
N ASN A 46 -13.40 13.63 -14.77
CA ASN A 46 -13.78 14.78 -13.95
C ASN A 46 -14.30 15.94 -14.81
N ASP A 47 -15.00 16.88 -14.18
CA ASP A 47 -15.64 18.01 -14.87
C ASP A 47 -14.62 18.91 -15.59
N ALA A 48 -13.40 19.03 -15.05
CA ALA A 48 -12.33 19.82 -15.64
C ALA A 48 -11.62 19.13 -16.83
N GLY A 49 -11.91 17.85 -17.09
CA GLY A 49 -11.26 17.06 -18.15
C GLY A 49 -9.78 16.75 -17.91
N THR A 50 -9.25 17.04 -16.71
CA THR A 50 -7.86 16.77 -16.32
C THR A 50 -7.65 15.31 -15.93
N ILE A 51 -8.69 14.63 -15.44
CA ILE A 51 -8.72 13.20 -15.14
C ILE A 51 -9.64 12.53 -16.19
N PRO A 52 -9.11 11.68 -17.08
CA PRO A 52 -9.91 11.06 -18.13
C PRO A 52 -10.87 10.00 -17.58
N ALA A 53 -11.88 9.64 -18.39
CA ALA A 53 -12.73 8.49 -18.10
C ALA A 53 -11.89 7.20 -18.10
N TRP A 54 -12.26 6.25 -17.25
CA TRP A 54 -11.61 4.95 -17.19
C TRP A 54 -11.95 4.11 -18.43
N GLN A 55 -10.93 3.60 -19.11
CA GLN A 55 -11.07 2.82 -20.35
C GLN A 55 -10.55 1.38 -20.24
N GLY A 56 -10.37 0.86 -19.02
CA GLY A 56 -9.84 -0.50 -18.80
C GLY A 56 -8.46 -0.57 -18.13
N GLY A 57 -7.81 0.58 -17.93
CA GLY A 57 -6.42 0.61 -17.47
C GLY A 57 -5.43 0.18 -18.55
N LEU A 58 -4.19 -0.10 -18.16
CA LEU A 58 -3.14 -0.64 -19.03
C LEU A 58 -3.09 -2.17 -18.93
N ALA A 59 -4.08 -2.83 -19.52
CA ALA A 59 -4.21 -4.29 -19.48
C ALA A 59 -3.39 -5.02 -20.55
N THR A 60 -2.96 -4.32 -21.60
CA THR A 60 -2.13 -4.88 -22.67
C THR A 60 -0.74 -4.26 -22.62
N PRO A 61 0.33 -5.07 -22.57
CA PRO A 61 1.69 -4.55 -22.56
C PRO A 61 2.02 -3.70 -23.80
N PRO A 62 2.94 -2.74 -23.71
CA PRO A 62 3.46 -2.01 -24.87
C PRO A 62 4.05 -2.96 -25.90
N ALA A 63 3.87 -2.66 -27.18
CA ALA A 63 4.31 -3.54 -28.28
C ALA A 63 5.84 -3.79 -28.32
N ASN A 64 6.62 -2.89 -27.72
CA ASN A 64 8.07 -2.99 -27.59
C ASN A 64 8.54 -3.71 -26.32
N TRP A 65 7.63 -4.19 -25.48
CA TRP A 65 7.94 -5.00 -24.29
C TRP A 65 7.77 -6.49 -24.57
N LYS A 66 8.50 -7.33 -23.82
CA LYS A 66 8.39 -8.79 -23.85
C LYS A 66 8.46 -9.33 -22.42
N GLU A 67 7.77 -10.43 -22.18
CA GLU A 67 7.82 -11.14 -20.91
C GLU A 67 9.26 -11.47 -20.50
N GLY A 68 9.58 -11.23 -19.22
CA GLY A 68 10.94 -11.37 -18.67
C GLY A 68 11.82 -10.13 -18.80
N ASN A 69 11.39 -9.09 -19.52
CA ASN A 69 12.10 -7.80 -19.58
C ASN A 69 11.56 -6.81 -18.54
N VAL A 70 12.39 -5.86 -18.15
CA VAL A 70 12.00 -4.70 -17.33
C VAL A 70 10.90 -3.91 -18.03
N GLU A 71 9.93 -3.39 -17.27
CA GLU A 71 8.81 -2.61 -17.80
C GLU A 71 9.29 -1.36 -18.55
N VAL A 72 8.94 -1.27 -19.84
CA VAL A 72 9.20 -0.08 -20.65
C VAL A 72 8.14 1.00 -20.41
N ASN A 73 8.55 2.27 -20.52
CA ASN A 73 7.62 3.40 -20.44
C ASN A 73 6.62 3.37 -21.62
N PRO A 74 5.30 3.26 -21.35
CA PRO A 74 4.27 3.24 -22.39
C PRO A 74 3.97 4.64 -22.95
N PHE A 75 4.47 5.70 -22.29
CA PHE A 75 4.22 7.10 -22.63
C PHE A 75 5.53 7.87 -22.86
N PRO A 76 6.40 7.44 -23.79
CA PRO A 76 7.72 8.06 -23.98
C PRO A 76 7.64 9.50 -24.52
N GLN A 77 6.50 9.90 -25.08
CA GLN A 77 6.26 11.24 -25.64
C GLN A 77 5.55 12.19 -24.67
N ASP A 78 5.20 11.72 -23.46
CA ASP A 78 4.57 12.58 -22.47
C ASP A 78 5.62 13.53 -21.88
N GLU A 79 5.37 14.84 -22.00
CA GLU A 79 6.15 15.91 -21.39
C GLU A 79 5.41 16.52 -20.19
N PRO A 80 6.10 17.16 -19.22
CA PRO A 80 5.44 17.90 -18.16
C PRO A 80 4.53 18.98 -18.73
N LEU A 81 3.29 19.04 -18.25
CA LEU A 81 2.34 20.11 -18.57
C LEU A 81 2.73 21.41 -17.87
N PHE A 82 3.23 21.29 -16.63
CA PHE A 82 3.75 22.37 -15.81
C PHE A 82 4.59 21.77 -14.67
N VAL A 83 5.23 22.63 -13.89
CA VAL A 83 6.01 22.24 -12.72
C VAL A 83 5.50 23.02 -11.50
N VAL A 84 5.17 22.30 -10.43
CA VAL A 84 4.88 22.92 -9.13
C VAL A 84 6.19 23.13 -8.39
N THR A 85 6.43 24.36 -7.98
CA THR A 85 7.62 24.80 -7.24
C THR A 85 7.19 25.49 -5.96
N ARG A 86 8.15 25.80 -5.09
CA ARG A 86 7.90 26.62 -3.90
C ARG A 86 7.20 27.95 -4.23
N ASP A 87 7.56 28.56 -5.35
CA ASP A 87 7.12 29.91 -5.72
C ASP A 87 5.69 29.97 -6.27
N ASN A 88 5.15 28.84 -6.75
CA ASN A 88 3.82 28.76 -7.33
C ASN A 88 2.87 27.78 -6.62
N LEU A 89 3.30 27.17 -5.51
CA LEU A 89 2.52 26.14 -4.81
C LEU A 89 1.12 26.61 -4.41
N ASP A 90 0.96 27.92 -4.13
CA ASP A 90 -0.34 28.49 -3.74
C ASP A 90 -1.38 28.42 -4.86
N LEU A 91 -0.95 28.37 -6.13
CA LEU A 91 -1.85 28.17 -7.28
C LEU A 91 -2.43 26.75 -7.34
N TYR A 92 -1.80 25.80 -6.66
CA TYR A 92 -2.13 24.37 -6.71
C TYR A 92 -2.45 23.78 -5.33
N ARG A 93 -2.59 24.63 -4.30
CA ARG A 93 -2.67 24.22 -2.89
C ARG A 93 -3.81 23.23 -2.61
N ASP A 94 -4.95 23.35 -3.29
CA ASP A 94 -6.09 22.43 -3.16
C ASP A 94 -5.80 21.03 -3.72
N LYS A 95 -4.85 20.93 -4.66
CA LYS A 95 -4.37 19.69 -5.28
C LYS A 95 -3.14 19.10 -4.59
N LEU A 96 -2.62 19.74 -3.54
CA LEU A 96 -1.48 19.25 -2.79
C LEU A 96 -1.92 18.61 -1.46
N THR A 97 -1.07 17.71 -0.98
CA THR A 97 -1.13 17.18 0.39
C THR A 97 -0.37 18.13 1.32
N ASP A 98 -0.62 18.07 2.61
CA ASP A 98 0.15 18.87 3.59
C ASP A 98 1.63 18.47 3.53
N GLY A 99 1.90 17.18 3.28
CA GLY A 99 3.23 16.65 3.02
C GLY A 99 3.91 17.29 1.79
N HIS A 100 3.25 17.34 0.64
CA HIS A 100 3.83 17.94 -0.57
C HIS A 100 4.09 19.44 -0.38
N ILE A 101 3.16 20.17 0.26
CA ILE A 101 3.35 21.59 0.60
C ILE A 101 4.62 21.74 1.45
N LYS A 102 4.77 20.91 2.48
CA LYS A 102 5.91 20.99 3.39
C LYS A 102 7.23 20.66 2.69
N MET A 103 7.24 19.67 1.80
CA MET A 103 8.42 19.31 0.99
C MET A 103 8.84 20.45 0.06
N LEU A 104 7.88 21.09 -0.63
CA LEU A 104 8.13 22.26 -1.50
C LEU A 104 8.67 23.45 -0.71
N GLU A 105 8.07 23.76 0.44
CA GLU A 105 8.51 24.85 1.32
C GLU A 105 9.92 24.63 1.87
N GLN A 106 10.21 23.41 2.32
CA GLN A 106 11.45 23.08 3.02
C GLN A 106 12.64 22.84 2.09
N TYR A 107 12.40 22.26 0.90
CA TYR A 107 13.46 21.82 0.00
C TYR A 107 13.45 22.52 -1.37
N GLY A 108 12.49 23.42 -1.61
CA GLY A 108 12.52 24.29 -2.79
C GLY A 108 13.77 25.20 -2.79
N PRO A 109 14.41 25.42 -3.95
CA PRO A 109 13.94 25.09 -5.29
C PRO A 109 14.32 23.69 -5.80
N ASN A 110 15.08 22.90 -5.03
CA ASN A 110 15.58 21.59 -5.49
C ASN A 110 14.49 20.51 -5.50
N PHE A 111 13.53 20.61 -4.59
CA PHE A 111 12.29 19.84 -4.65
C PHE A 111 11.24 20.62 -5.45
N PHE A 112 10.76 20.00 -6.53
CA PHE A 112 9.70 20.48 -7.40
C PHE A 112 8.93 19.27 -7.92
N MET A 113 7.68 19.45 -8.34
CA MET A 113 6.84 18.36 -8.85
C MET A 113 6.55 18.57 -10.34
N PRO A 114 7.22 17.85 -11.25
CA PRO A 114 6.85 17.88 -12.67
C PRO A 114 5.51 17.16 -12.86
N VAL A 115 4.48 17.91 -13.29
CA VAL A 115 3.12 17.40 -13.44
C VAL A 115 2.86 17.03 -14.89
N TYR A 116 2.44 15.78 -15.10
CA TYR A 116 2.15 15.23 -16.41
C TYR A 116 0.65 15.02 -16.58
N LYS A 117 0.25 14.72 -17.82
CA LYS A 117 -1.11 14.30 -18.13
C LYS A 117 -1.47 13.03 -17.37
N THR A 118 -2.65 13.01 -16.76
CA THR A 118 -3.18 11.84 -16.07
C THR A 118 -3.40 10.66 -17.03
N ARG A 119 -2.83 9.50 -16.67
CA ARG A 119 -3.03 8.20 -17.32
C ARG A 119 -3.50 7.21 -16.26
N ARG A 120 -4.76 6.80 -16.33
CA ARG A 120 -5.34 5.79 -15.42
C ARG A 120 -4.92 4.40 -15.89
N THR A 121 -3.76 3.94 -15.43
CA THR A 121 -3.09 2.72 -15.91
C THR A 121 -3.34 1.49 -15.06
N ALA A 122 -3.83 1.65 -13.82
CA ALA A 122 -4.17 0.51 -12.98
C ALA A 122 -5.21 -0.38 -13.66
N ALA A 123 -4.85 -1.65 -13.80
CA ALA A 123 -5.65 -2.71 -14.38
C ALA A 123 -5.41 -4.00 -13.59
N PHE A 124 -6.37 -4.92 -13.64
CA PHE A 124 -6.31 -6.22 -12.98
C PHE A 124 -6.86 -7.32 -13.91
N PRO A 125 -6.53 -8.60 -13.67
CA PRO A 125 -7.14 -9.71 -14.40
C PRO A 125 -8.67 -9.75 -14.25
N GLU A 126 -9.38 -10.27 -15.24
CA GLU A 126 -10.86 -10.31 -15.21
C GLU A 126 -11.41 -11.10 -14.00
N GLU A 127 -10.75 -12.19 -13.59
CA GLU A 127 -11.13 -12.96 -12.41
C GLU A 127 -11.08 -12.11 -11.12
N VAL A 128 -10.12 -11.19 -11.04
CA VAL A 128 -9.99 -10.24 -9.92
C VAL A 128 -11.16 -9.27 -9.91
N TYR A 129 -11.59 -8.77 -11.07
CA TYR A 129 -12.78 -7.92 -11.18
C TYR A 129 -14.06 -8.65 -10.78
N GLN A 130 -14.20 -9.91 -11.21
CA GLN A 130 -15.32 -10.74 -10.81
C GLN A 130 -15.33 -10.95 -9.28
N LYS A 131 -14.17 -11.27 -8.69
CA LYS A 131 -14.05 -11.44 -7.23
C LYS A 131 -14.30 -10.15 -6.46
N SER A 132 -13.90 -8.99 -6.99
CA SER A 132 -14.24 -7.70 -6.38
C SER A 132 -15.75 -7.49 -6.31
N TYR A 133 -16.48 -7.82 -7.38
CA TYR A 133 -17.95 -7.76 -7.40
C TYR A 133 -18.59 -8.75 -6.41
N GLU A 134 -18.09 -9.98 -6.34
CA GLU A 134 -18.55 -10.99 -5.36
C GLU A 134 -18.31 -10.50 -3.92
N ASN A 135 -17.11 -10.01 -3.63
CA ASN A 135 -16.74 -9.44 -2.34
C ASN A 135 -17.67 -8.29 -1.95
N ALA A 136 -18.06 -7.41 -2.88
CA ALA A 136 -19.00 -6.33 -2.59
C ALA A 136 -20.32 -6.82 -1.96
N LEU A 137 -20.78 -8.01 -2.36
CA LEU A 137 -22.06 -8.59 -1.93
C LEU A 137 -21.95 -9.37 -0.62
N SER A 138 -20.76 -9.91 -0.30
CA SER A 138 -20.58 -10.88 0.78
C SER A 138 -19.65 -10.42 1.91
N ALA A 139 -18.69 -9.53 1.62
CA ALA A 139 -17.64 -9.18 2.55
C ALA A 139 -18.19 -8.45 3.77
N GLU A 140 -17.65 -8.79 4.94
CA GLU A 140 -18.00 -8.17 6.21
C GLU A 140 -16.75 -7.88 7.03
N LEU A 141 -16.75 -6.75 7.74
CA LEU A 141 -15.79 -6.50 8.81
C LEU A 141 -16.11 -7.41 9.99
N LEU A 142 -15.08 -7.92 10.67
CA LEU A 142 -15.25 -8.54 11.98
C LEU A 142 -15.64 -7.48 13.04
N ASP A 143 -16.32 -7.89 14.11
CA ASP A 143 -16.93 -6.99 15.11
C ASP A 143 -15.97 -5.96 15.74
N ASN A 144 -14.67 -6.24 15.74
CA ASN A 144 -13.62 -5.37 16.28
C ASN A 144 -12.84 -4.58 15.20
N GLY A 145 -13.18 -4.77 13.92
CA GLY A 145 -12.54 -4.13 12.78
C GLY A 145 -11.17 -4.70 12.39
N ASN A 146 -10.71 -5.77 13.06
CA ASN A 146 -9.32 -6.26 12.95
C ASN A 146 -9.15 -7.37 11.93
N GLY A 147 -10.20 -7.67 11.16
CA GLY A 147 -10.16 -8.60 10.06
C GLY A 147 -11.43 -8.48 9.23
N VAL A 148 -11.48 -9.26 8.16
CA VAL A 148 -12.64 -9.40 7.29
C VAL A 148 -13.05 -10.86 7.18
N ARG A 149 -14.29 -11.12 6.78
CA ARG A 149 -14.80 -12.45 6.45
C ARG A 149 -15.60 -12.43 5.16
N ASN A 150 -15.90 -13.62 4.62
CA ASN A 150 -16.71 -13.82 3.43
C ASN A 150 -16.16 -13.08 2.20
N THR A 151 -14.83 -13.09 2.05
CA THR A 151 -14.10 -12.38 0.99
C THR A 151 -12.79 -13.08 0.69
N ILE A 152 -12.34 -13.02 -0.57
CA ILE A 152 -11.06 -13.59 -1.00
C ILE A 152 -10.53 -12.88 -2.25
N MET A 153 -9.30 -13.21 -2.63
CA MET A 153 -8.60 -12.80 -3.84
C MET A 153 -8.14 -11.34 -3.92
N THR A 154 -9.01 -10.39 -3.58
CA THR A 154 -8.77 -8.95 -3.76
C THR A 154 -9.54 -8.12 -2.74
N SER A 155 -9.48 -6.79 -2.88
CA SER A 155 -10.12 -5.81 -2.01
C SER A 155 -11.56 -6.19 -1.63
N PRO A 156 -11.89 -6.21 -0.32
CA PRO A 156 -13.19 -6.66 0.17
C PRO A 156 -14.34 -5.67 -0.06
N PHE A 157 -14.09 -4.37 -0.04
CA PHE A 157 -15.12 -3.32 0.04
C PHE A 157 -15.00 -2.31 -1.12
N PRO A 158 -15.26 -2.70 -2.38
CA PRO A 158 -15.14 -1.76 -3.51
C PRO A 158 -16.11 -0.55 -3.40
N ILE A 159 -17.18 -0.65 -2.59
CA ILE A 159 -18.03 0.49 -2.22
C ILE A 159 -17.90 0.70 -0.70
N PRO A 160 -16.84 1.36 -0.23
CA PRO A 160 -16.55 1.45 1.20
C PRO A 160 -17.48 2.46 1.88
N LYS A 161 -17.90 2.13 3.11
CA LYS A 161 -18.79 2.93 3.96
C LYS A 161 -18.04 3.74 5.02
N ASN A 162 -16.80 3.37 5.33
CA ASN A 162 -15.99 4.00 6.36
C ASN A 162 -14.47 3.89 6.05
N GLY A 163 -13.64 4.55 6.86
CA GLY A 163 -12.20 4.63 6.61
C GLY A 163 -11.49 3.28 6.79
N LEU A 164 -12.01 2.44 7.68
CA LEU A 164 -11.45 1.12 7.95
C LEU A 164 -11.64 0.17 6.75
N GLU A 165 -12.79 0.23 6.07
CA GLU A 165 -13.02 -0.52 4.83
C GLU A 165 -12.05 -0.13 3.71
N VAL A 166 -11.75 1.18 3.57
CA VAL A 166 -10.74 1.67 2.60
C VAL A 166 -9.35 1.12 2.93
N VAL A 167 -8.98 1.06 4.21
CA VAL A 167 -7.69 0.52 4.66
C VAL A 167 -7.61 -0.99 4.41
N TRP A 168 -8.69 -1.72 4.65
CA TRP A 168 -8.76 -3.16 4.31
C TRP A 168 -8.64 -3.41 2.82
N ASN A 169 -9.20 -2.54 1.97
CA ASN A 169 -8.96 -2.61 0.53
C ASN A 169 -7.49 -2.47 0.20
N HIS A 170 -6.76 -1.53 0.83
CA HIS A 170 -5.32 -1.43 0.63
C HIS A 170 -4.59 -2.71 1.05
N ILE A 171 -4.86 -3.23 2.25
CA ILE A 171 -4.17 -4.42 2.81
C ILE A 171 -4.38 -5.66 1.93
N LEU A 172 -5.58 -5.84 1.36
CA LEU A 172 -6.00 -7.03 0.64
C LEU A 172 -6.12 -6.85 -0.88
N ARG A 173 -5.69 -5.70 -1.41
CA ARG A 173 -5.66 -5.47 -2.87
C ARG A 173 -4.83 -6.54 -3.57
N TYR A 174 -5.23 -6.85 -4.79
CA TYR A 174 -4.49 -7.79 -5.64
C TYR A 174 -3.12 -7.23 -6.01
N ARG A 175 -2.05 -8.04 -5.80
CA ARG A 175 -0.66 -7.70 -6.11
C ARG A 175 0.03 -8.82 -6.91
N GLY A 176 -0.76 -9.63 -7.61
CA GLY A 176 -0.33 -10.92 -8.16
C GLY A 176 -0.51 -12.07 -7.17
N GLU A 177 -0.13 -13.26 -7.60
CA GLU A 177 -0.24 -14.49 -6.82
C GLU A 177 1.04 -14.83 -6.05
N GLU A 178 2.17 -14.45 -6.63
CA GLU A 178 3.52 -14.60 -6.13
C GLU A 178 4.42 -13.62 -6.88
N VAL A 179 5.54 -13.24 -6.29
CA VAL A 179 6.55 -12.43 -6.98
C VAL A 179 7.92 -12.63 -6.37
N SER A 180 8.94 -12.63 -7.22
CA SER A 180 10.37 -12.66 -6.89
C SER A 180 11.05 -11.45 -7.51
N PHE A 181 11.74 -10.65 -6.70
CA PHE A 181 12.48 -9.50 -7.21
C PHE A 181 13.63 -9.10 -6.28
N ARG A 182 14.59 -8.36 -6.82
CA ARG A 182 15.65 -7.72 -6.02
C ARG A 182 15.36 -6.25 -5.88
N SER A 183 15.73 -5.70 -4.74
CA SER A 183 15.66 -4.26 -4.54
C SER A 183 16.71 -3.78 -3.55
N GLY A 184 17.31 -2.65 -3.89
CA GLY A 184 18.17 -1.87 -3.03
C GLY A 184 17.37 -0.90 -2.17
N SER A 185 17.75 -0.84 -0.89
CA SER A 185 17.25 0.15 0.06
C SER A 185 18.41 1.00 0.58
N ALA A 186 18.15 2.25 0.94
CA ALA A 186 19.18 3.13 1.48
C ALA A 186 18.60 4.13 2.49
N THR A 187 19.49 4.67 3.33
CA THR A 187 19.18 5.77 4.25
C THR A 187 20.15 6.93 4.01
N PRO A 188 19.96 7.71 2.93
CA PRO A 188 20.87 8.80 2.59
C PRO A 188 21.15 9.74 3.78
N GLN A 189 22.40 10.16 3.89
CA GLN A 189 22.82 11.19 4.82
C GLN A 189 22.39 12.56 4.30
N ARG A 190 22.53 13.60 5.13
CA ARG A 190 22.12 14.96 4.77
C ARG A 190 22.89 15.53 3.57
N ASP A 191 24.07 15.01 3.30
CA ASP A 191 24.88 15.36 2.12
C ASP A 191 24.57 14.50 0.89
N GLY A 192 23.63 13.55 0.99
CA GLY A 192 23.26 12.62 -0.07
C GLY A 192 24.13 11.37 -0.15
N SER A 193 25.18 11.22 0.66
CA SER A 193 25.96 9.99 0.72
C SER A 193 25.11 8.83 1.27
N PHE A 194 25.31 7.62 0.75
CA PHE A 194 24.49 6.47 1.13
C PHE A 194 25.29 5.16 1.03
N ASN A 195 24.80 4.14 1.72
CA ASN A 195 25.24 2.75 1.55
C ASN A 195 23.98 1.90 1.31
N PRO A 196 23.87 1.22 0.16
CA PRO A 196 22.70 0.41 -0.12
C PRO A 196 22.72 -0.90 0.67
N VAL A 197 21.53 -1.40 0.99
CA VAL A 197 21.28 -2.77 1.42
C VAL A 197 20.39 -3.43 0.38
N VAL A 198 20.92 -4.47 -0.25
CA VAL A 198 20.24 -5.19 -1.34
C VAL A 198 19.58 -6.43 -0.76
N ASN A 199 18.28 -6.59 -1.01
CA ASN A 199 17.54 -7.78 -0.62
C ASN A 199 16.92 -8.46 -1.84
N GLN A 200 16.97 -9.79 -1.85
CA GLN A 200 16.03 -10.62 -2.61
C GLN A 200 14.72 -10.69 -1.83
N TYR A 201 13.61 -10.40 -2.50
CA TYR A 201 12.25 -10.48 -1.98
C TYR A 201 11.48 -11.60 -2.68
N ASP A 202 10.97 -12.54 -1.89
CA ASP A 202 10.10 -13.60 -2.36
C ASP A 202 8.75 -13.47 -1.63
N TYR A 203 7.68 -13.24 -2.37
CA TYR A 203 6.31 -13.17 -1.87
C TYR A 203 5.46 -14.32 -2.39
N PHE A 204 4.62 -14.85 -1.51
CA PHE A 204 3.55 -15.79 -1.86
C PHE A 204 2.24 -15.25 -1.28
N PHE A 205 1.35 -14.75 -2.14
CA PHE A 205 0.10 -14.10 -1.75
C PHE A 205 -1.01 -15.13 -1.62
N ALA A 206 -1.02 -15.85 -0.50
CA ALA A 206 -2.00 -16.92 -0.24
C ALA A 206 -3.46 -16.47 -0.37
N TYR A 207 -3.78 -15.22 -0.03
CA TYR A 207 -5.12 -14.63 -0.17
C TYR A 207 -5.55 -14.44 -1.64
N SER A 208 -4.60 -14.26 -2.56
CA SER A 208 -4.82 -13.97 -3.99
C SER A 208 -4.67 -15.17 -4.91
N ARG A 209 -4.44 -16.37 -4.36
CA ARG A 209 -4.31 -17.61 -5.15
C ARG A 209 -5.66 -18.01 -5.78
N PRO A 210 -5.68 -18.41 -7.06
CA PRO A 210 -6.84 -19.01 -7.69
C PRO A 210 -7.32 -20.23 -6.91
N GLY A 211 -8.63 -20.31 -6.69
CA GLY A 211 -9.27 -21.38 -5.92
C GLY A 211 -8.97 -21.38 -4.41
N ALA A 212 -8.36 -20.33 -3.87
CA ALA A 212 -8.21 -20.19 -2.43
C ALA A 212 -9.57 -19.92 -1.77
N ASP A 213 -9.76 -20.53 -0.59
CA ASP A 213 -10.80 -20.16 0.36
C ASP A 213 -10.20 -19.50 1.59
N LEU A 214 -10.93 -18.56 2.19
CA LEU A 214 -10.47 -17.82 3.37
C LEU A 214 -10.15 -18.75 4.56
N ALA A 215 -10.83 -19.90 4.65
CA ALA A 215 -10.54 -20.91 5.66
C ALA A 215 -9.18 -21.60 5.44
N ASP A 216 -8.80 -21.85 4.18
CA ASP A 216 -7.61 -22.64 3.80
C ASP A 216 -6.30 -21.86 3.92
N ILE A 217 -6.38 -20.53 3.96
CA ILE A 217 -5.20 -19.69 4.21
C ILE A 217 -4.85 -19.64 5.71
N ASP A 218 -5.72 -20.14 6.60
CA ASP A 218 -5.49 -20.24 8.05
C ASP A 218 -4.94 -18.93 8.65
N ASN A 219 -5.69 -17.84 8.45
CA ASN A 219 -5.33 -16.47 8.82
C ASN A 219 -4.13 -15.88 8.07
N LYS A 220 -3.39 -16.59 7.22
CA LYS A 220 -2.12 -16.10 6.66
C LYS A 220 -2.34 -15.55 5.24
N ILE A 221 -2.44 -14.22 5.11
CA ILE A 221 -2.81 -13.57 3.85
C ILE A 221 -1.67 -13.56 2.83
N PHE A 222 -0.43 -13.48 3.30
CA PHE A 222 0.75 -13.71 2.48
C PHE A 222 1.94 -14.17 3.30
N TYR A 223 2.95 -14.65 2.60
CA TYR A 223 4.24 -15.03 3.14
C TYR A 223 5.30 -14.19 2.45
N LEU A 224 6.26 -13.71 3.23
CA LEU A 224 7.41 -12.97 2.74
C LEU A 224 8.68 -13.65 3.23
N LYS A 225 9.63 -13.87 2.33
CA LYS A 225 10.99 -14.24 2.67
C LYS A 225 11.92 -13.20 2.05
N THR A 226 12.77 -12.60 2.85
CA THR A 226 13.83 -11.71 2.39
C THR A 226 15.17 -12.36 2.61
N ASP A 227 16.10 -12.22 1.67
CA ASP A 227 17.50 -12.60 1.83
C ASP A 227 18.38 -11.39 1.53
N THR A 228 19.14 -10.93 2.50
CA THR A 228 20.07 -9.82 2.31
C THR A 228 21.28 -10.31 1.51
N LEU A 229 21.49 -9.72 0.34
CA LEU A 229 22.60 -10.04 -0.56
C LEU A 229 23.80 -9.15 -0.29
N GLU A 230 23.55 -7.87 0.02
CA GLU A 230 24.58 -6.86 0.25
C GLU A 230 24.21 -5.89 1.38
N PRO A 231 25.20 -5.29 2.07
CA PRO A 231 26.64 -5.53 1.95
C PRO A 231 27.07 -6.88 2.55
N SER A 232 28.30 -7.30 2.29
CA SER A 232 28.86 -8.58 2.76
C SER A 232 28.75 -8.81 4.27
N THR A 233 28.77 -7.74 5.07
CA THR A 233 28.60 -7.80 6.54
C THR A 233 27.20 -8.20 6.98
N LEU A 234 26.18 -7.96 6.13
CA LEU A 234 24.79 -8.33 6.38
C LEU A 234 24.33 -9.52 5.53
N ALA A 235 25.13 -9.91 4.52
CA ALA A 235 24.79 -10.96 3.57
C ALA A 235 24.40 -12.28 4.26
N GLY A 236 23.38 -12.95 3.72
CA GLY A 236 22.80 -14.18 4.26
C GLY A 236 21.86 -13.97 5.45
N THR A 237 21.52 -12.71 5.79
CA THR A 237 20.46 -12.42 6.76
C THR A 237 19.11 -12.73 6.12
N ILE A 238 18.39 -13.70 6.69
CA ILE A 238 17.07 -14.09 6.20
C ILE A 238 15.97 -13.59 7.14
N THR A 239 14.95 -12.91 6.61
CA THR A 239 13.72 -12.61 7.36
C THR A 239 12.56 -13.39 6.74
N LEU A 240 11.83 -14.15 7.56
CA LEU A 240 10.60 -14.84 7.17
C LEU A 240 9.43 -14.22 7.92
N VAL A 241 8.39 -13.82 7.20
CA VAL A 241 7.15 -13.28 7.75
C VAL A 241 5.96 -14.08 7.23
N HIS A 242 5.08 -14.50 8.12
CA HIS A 242 3.71 -14.90 7.78
C HIS A 242 2.80 -13.78 8.24
N GLU A 243 2.23 -13.06 7.28
CA GLU A 243 1.32 -11.97 7.57
C GLU A 243 -0.05 -12.53 7.92
N THR A 244 -0.62 -12.05 9.01
CA THR A 244 -1.94 -12.52 9.46
C THR A 244 -3.04 -11.52 9.17
N LEU A 245 -4.21 -12.02 8.75
CA LEU A 245 -5.42 -11.25 8.51
C LEU A 245 -5.87 -10.58 9.81
N ASP A 246 -6.25 -11.40 10.80
CA ASP A 246 -6.60 -10.91 12.12
C ASP A 246 -5.40 -11.07 13.06
N GLN A 247 -4.67 -9.96 13.25
CA GLN A 247 -3.50 -9.90 14.14
C GLN A 247 -3.86 -9.95 15.63
N VAL A 248 -5.13 -9.71 16.00
CA VAL A 248 -5.62 -9.88 17.37
C VAL A 248 -5.87 -11.36 17.66
N ARG A 249 -6.43 -12.10 16.70
CA ARG A 249 -6.61 -13.56 16.77
C ARG A 249 -5.29 -14.30 16.77
N SER A 250 -4.39 -13.94 15.85
CA SER A 250 -3.06 -14.54 15.76
C SER A 250 -2.08 -13.48 15.28
N PRO A 251 -1.08 -13.11 16.11
CA PRO A 251 -0.14 -12.06 15.74
C PRO A 251 0.66 -12.44 14.50
N ARG A 252 1.18 -11.43 13.78
CA ARG A 252 2.13 -11.64 12.69
C ARG A 252 3.26 -12.55 13.17
N LEU A 253 3.59 -13.54 12.33
CA LEU A 253 4.62 -14.50 12.67
C LEU A 253 5.92 -14.16 11.93
N ALA A 254 6.91 -13.62 12.64
CA ALA A 254 8.20 -13.32 12.04
C ALA A 254 9.36 -14.11 12.66
N TRP A 255 10.33 -14.47 11.82
CA TRP A 255 11.61 -15.05 12.18
C TRP A 255 12.72 -14.31 11.46
N ARG A 256 13.87 -14.16 12.13
CA ARG A 256 15.07 -13.59 11.55
C ARG A 256 16.25 -14.50 11.80
N TYR A 257 16.97 -14.85 10.73
CA TYR A 257 18.26 -15.51 10.78
C TYR A 257 19.33 -14.43 10.69
N ASP A 258 20.15 -14.35 11.73
CA ASP A 258 21.27 -13.43 11.78
C ASP A 258 22.54 -14.15 11.33
N SER A 259 23.19 -13.64 10.27
CA SER A 259 24.35 -14.31 9.65
C SER A 259 25.57 -14.35 10.57
N GLY A 260 25.76 -13.35 11.43
CA GLY A 260 26.84 -13.31 12.42
C GLY A 260 26.72 -14.39 13.49
N SER A 261 25.54 -14.53 14.09
CA SER A 261 25.27 -15.53 15.16
C SER A 261 24.81 -16.89 14.63
N ARG A 262 24.51 -16.99 13.33
CA ARG A 262 24.07 -18.20 12.61
C ARG A 262 22.84 -18.88 13.23
N ARG A 263 21.90 -18.10 13.75
CA ARG A 263 20.70 -18.60 14.44
C ARG A 263 19.44 -17.97 13.89
N LEU A 264 18.46 -18.82 13.56
CA LEU A 264 17.08 -18.38 13.29
C LEU A 264 16.33 -18.20 14.62
N ARG A 265 15.85 -17.00 14.88
CA ARG A 265 15.06 -16.67 16.08
C ARG A 265 13.70 -16.12 15.70
N ARG A 266 12.71 -16.31 16.58
CA ARG A 266 11.45 -15.55 16.50
C ARG A 266 11.76 -14.07 16.70
N SER A 267 11.12 -13.21 15.92
CA SER A 267 11.25 -11.76 16.01
C SER A 267 9.88 -11.09 16.17
N PRO A 268 9.27 -11.14 17.36
CA PRO A 268 7.96 -10.52 17.61
C PRO A 268 7.95 -9.01 17.36
N ASN A 269 9.11 -8.37 17.48
CA ASN A 269 9.31 -6.94 17.25
C ASN A 269 9.32 -6.56 15.75
N LEU A 270 8.94 -7.45 14.82
CA LEU A 270 8.72 -7.07 13.42
C LEU A 270 7.24 -6.76 13.19
N ALA A 271 6.72 -5.82 13.96
CA ALA A 271 5.31 -5.43 13.95
C ALA A 271 5.15 -3.98 14.41
N TYR A 272 4.08 -3.33 13.97
CA TYR A 272 3.66 -2.02 14.48
C TYR A 272 4.75 -0.92 14.40
N GLU A 273 4.88 -0.10 15.45
CA GLU A 273 5.74 1.09 15.55
C GLU A 273 7.23 0.80 15.60
N THR A 274 7.63 -0.46 15.72
CA THR A 274 9.04 -0.82 15.86
C THR A 274 9.84 -0.36 14.64
N ASP A 275 11.11 -0.01 14.86
CA ASP A 275 12.02 0.38 13.79
C ASP A 275 12.17 -0.75 12.77
N LEU A 276 11.97 -0.43 11.49
CA LEU A 276 12.26 -1.33 10.39
C LEU A 276 13.78 -1.57 10.34
N PRO A 277 14.25 -2.83 10.40
CA PRO A 277 15.68 -3.11 10.35
C PRO A 277 16.35 -2.48 9.13
N ASN A 278 17.54 -1.91 9.35
CA ASN A 278 18.33 -1.18 8.34
C ASN A 278 17.69 0.14 7.84
N SER A 279 16.66 0.65 8.51
CA SER A 279 16.04 1.95 8.16
C SER A 279 16.62 3.16 8.89
N SER A 280 17.61 2.96 9.78
CA SER A 280 18.14 4.01 10.67
C SER A 280 17.04 4.74 11.46
N SER A 281 16.00 4.02 11.89
CA SER A 281 14.83 4.58 12.58
C SER A 281 14.02 5.60 11.77
N LEU A 282 14.22 5.68 10.45
CA LEU A 282 13.47 6.58 9.56
C LEU A 282 12.12 6.00 9.12
N ARG A 283 11.89 4.70 9.35
CA ARG A 283 10.65 4.01 8.98
C ARG A 283 10.24 2.97 10.01
N SER A 284 8.97 2.95 10.40
CA SER A 284 8.42 1.87 11.23
C SER A 284 8.04 0.65 10.37
N VAL A 285 7.99 -0.53 10.98
CA VAL A 285 7.64 -1.78 10.29
C VAL A 285 6.26 -1.71 9.64
N ASP A 286 5.29 -1.08 10.31
CA ASP A 286 3.93 -0.91 9.81
C ASP A 286 3.78 0.06 8.65
N GLN A 287 4.85 0.78 8.27
CA GLN A 287 4.88 1.65 7.09
C GLN A 287 5.34 0.93 5.82
N LYS A 288 5.81 -0.33 5.87
CA LYS A 288 6.23 -1.06 4.66
C LYS A 288 5.04 -1.28 3.71
N ASP A 289 5.23 -0.99 2.42
CA ASP A 289 4.15 -0.89 1.42
C ASP A 289 3.11 0.17 1.83
N MET A 290 3.60 1.30 2.36
CA MET A 290 2.87 2.47 2.90
C MET A 290 1.99 2.23 4.13
N TYR A 291 1.34 1.07 4.26
CA TYR A 291 0.72 0.60 5.49
C TYR A 291 0.50 -0.92 5.49
N ASN A 292 0.99 -1.61 6.52
CA ASN A 292 0.71 -3.04 6.72
C ASN A 292 0.42 -3.40 8.19
N GLY A 293 0.24 -2.40 9.04
CA GLY A 293 -0.05 -2.60 10.46
C GLY A 293 -1.44 -3.17 10.70
N ALA A 294 -1.67 -3.68 11.92
CA ALA A 294 -3.03 -4.01 12.31
C ALA A 294 -3.85 -2.73 12.51
N PRO A 295 -5.08 -2.66 11.97
CA PRO A 295 -5.92 -1.46 12.12
C PRO A 295 -6.36 -1.16 13.56
N ASN A 296 -6.16 -2.09 14.50
CA ASN A 296 -6.60 -1.99 15.89
C ASN A 296 -5.99 -0.83 16.69
N GLN A 297 -4.90 -0.23 16.21
CA GLN A 297 -4.18 0.84 16.90
C GLN A 297 -4.81 2.24 16.72
N TYR A 298 -5.69 2.40 15.73
CA TYR A 298 -6.24 3.69 15.34
C TYR A 298 -7.76 3.67 15.22
N ASP A 299 -8.36 4.83 15.41
CA ASP A 299 -9.71 5.15 14.97
C ASP A 299 -9.65 5.77 13.57
N TRP A 300 -10.45 5.23 12.65
CA TRP A 300 -10.36 5.50 11.23
C TRP A 300 -11.54 6.34 10.75
N GLU A 301 -11.26 7.50 10.19
CA GLU A 301 -12.24 8.44 9.66
C GLU A 301 -12.09 8.58 8.14
N LEU A 302 -13.18 8.36 7.41
CA LEU A 302 -13.21 8.60 5.97
C LEU A 302 -13.50 10.08 5.70
N LYS A 303 -12.54 10.79 5.12
CA LYS A 303 -12.69 12.21 4.75
C LYS A 303 -13.33 12.40 3.36
N GLY A 304 -13.53 11.31 2.62
CA GLY A 304 -14.11 11.31 1.27
C GLY A 304 -13.05 11.24 0.17
N LYS A 305 -13.42 11.63 -1.05
CA LYS A 305 -12.50 11.70 -2.19
C LYS A 305 -11.97 13.10 -2.43
N ARG A 306 -10.71 13.22 -2.85
CA ARG A 306 -10.08 14.46 -3.34
C ARG A 306 -9.35 14.19 -4.65
N GLU A 307 -9.23 15.21 -5.48
CA GLU A 307 -8.29 15.20 -6.60
C GLU A 307 -6.97 15.79 -6.13
N VAL A 308 -5.90 15.01 -6.10
CA VAL A 308 -4.58 15.47 -5.63
C VAL A 308 -3.48 15.00 -6.57
N LEU A 309 -2.40 15.79 -6.64
CA LEU A 309 -1.19 15.43 -7.34
C LEU A 309 -0.45 14.35 -6.55
N VAL A 310 -0.20 13.22 -7.19
CA VAL A 310 0.41 12.03 -6.60
C VAL A 310 1.46 11.44 -7.52
N PRO A 311 2.48 10.75 -6.98
CA PRO A 311 3.38 9.95 -7.79
C PRO A 311 2.61 8.84 -8.52
N TYR A 312 2.76 8.77 -9.86
CA TYR A 312 2.04 7.80 -10.68
C TYR A 312 2.77 7.58 -12.01
N ASN A 313 2.69 6.37 -12.58
CA ASN A 313 3.34 5.99 -13.83
C ASN A 313 4.85 6.31 -13.84
N ALA A 314 5.53 5.99 -12.75
CA ALA A 314 6.92 6.36 -12.49
C ALA A 314 7.95 5.55 -13.31
N TYR A 315 7.67 5.29 -14.59
CA TYR A 315 8.51 4.48 -15.46
C TYR A 315 9.93 5.03 -15.63
N LYS A 316 10.13 6.36 -15.53
CA LYS A 316 11.48 6.96 -15.52
C LYS A 316 12.30 6.58 -14.28
N LEU A 317 11.66 6.33 -13.14
CA LEU A 317 12.36 5.85 -11.93
C LEU A 317 12.60 4.34 -11.96
N HIS A 318 11.81 3.59 -12.72
CA HIS A 318 11.91 2.14 -12.90
C HIS A 318 12.85 1.72 -14.04
N ASP A 319 13.26 2.68 -14.88
CA ASP A 319 14.00 2.43 -16.11
C ASP A 319 15.31 1.67 -15.85
N GLU A 320 15.63 0.69 -16.71
CA GLU A 320 16.79 -0.20 -16.57
C GLU A 320 18.14 0.54 -16.68
N ASP A 321 18.16 1.79 -17.16
CA ASP A 321 19.34 2.64 -17.24
C ASP A 321 19.52 3.54 -16.01
N VAL A 322 18.52 3.63 -15.12
CA VAL A 322 18.59 4.44 -13.91
C VAL A 322 19.29 3.68 -12.80
N ARG A 323 20.29 4.31 -12.16
CA ARG A 323 21.07 3.74 -11.06
C ARG A 323 20.81 4.47 -9.75
N PRO A 324 21.20 3.92 -8.59
CA PRO A 324 20.94 4.56 -7.29
C PRO A 324 21.54 5.98 -7.19
N ASN A 325 22.70 6.21 -7.83
CA ASN A 325 23.35 7.52 -7.90
C ASN A 325 22.58 8.54 -8.76
N ASP A 326 21.72 8.11 -9.68
CA ASP A 326 20.86 9.01 -10.47
C ASP A 326 19.63 9.46 -9.69
N VAL A 327 19.18 8.62 -8.76
CA VAL A 327 17.97 8.81 -7.95
C VAL A 327 18.26 9.58 -6.67
N ILE A 328 19.25 9.19 -5.89
CA ILE A 328 19.48 9.73 -4.55
C ILE A 328 20.07 11.15 -4.62
N ARG A 329 19.49 12.09 -3.88
CA ARG A 329 20.08 13.41 -3.62
C ARG A 329 20.08 13.68 -2.12
N ALA A 330 20.74 14.77 -1.73
CA ALA A 330 20.59 15.30 -0.38
C ALA A 330 19.10 15.60 -0.11
N ASN A 331 18.60 15.11 1.03
CA ASN A 331 17.26 15.35 1.59
C ASN A 331 16.04 14.81 0.81
N HIS A 332 16.13 14.63 -0.52
CA HIS A 332 15.05 14.07 -1.33
C HIS A 332 15.55 13.35 -2.59
N ILE A 333 14.68 12.64 -3.32
CA ILE A 333 15.04 12.02 -4.61
C ILE A 333 15.23 13.06 -5.72
N ASN A 334 15.87 12.68 -6.82
CA ASN A 334 16.02 13.48 -8.02
C ASN A 334 14.66 13.73 -8.71
N GLN A 335 14.10 14.92 -8.49
CA GLN A 335 12.79 15.30 -9.03
C GLN A 335 12.71 15.37 -10.57
N LYS A 336 13.85 15.34 -11.28
CA LYS A 336 13.86 15.22 -12.75
C LYS A 336 13.39 13.85 -13.24
N LEU A 337 13.49 12.82 -12.40
CA LEU A 337 13.04 11.46 -12.70
C LEU A 337 11.59 11.22 -12.24
N ALA A 338 11.09 12.05 -11.33
CA ALA A 338 9.75 11.91 -10.80
C ALA A 338 8.67 12.26 -11.85
N ARG A 339 7.48 11.70 -11.63
CA ARG A 339 6.27 11.99 -12.41
C ARG A 339 5.10 12.10 -11.45
N TYR A 340 4.48 13.27 -11.44
CA TYR A 340 3.25 13.50 -10.70
C TYR A 340 2.08 13.62 -11.67
N GLU A 341 0.95 13.06 -11.30
CA GLU A 341 -0.29 13.15 -12.05
C GLU A 341 -1.44 13.51 -11.11
N LEU A 342 -2.47 14.17 -11.63
CA LEU A 342 -3.67 14.44 -10.86
C LEU A 342 -4.55 13.19 -10.86
N HIS A 343 -4.83 12.63 -9.69
CA HIS A 343 -5.72 11.47 -9.54
C HIS A 343 -6.75 11.70 -8.44
N ARG A 344 -7.87 10.99 -8.53
CA ARG A 344 -8.84 10.91 -7.44
C ARG A 344 -8.34 9.91 -6.42
N VAL A 345 -8.28 10.34 -5.16
CA VAL A 345 -7.87 9.49 -4.04
C VAL A 345 -8.92 9.51 -2.96
N TRP A 346 -9.09 8.40 -2.26
CA TRP A 346 -9.72 8.38 -0.95
C TRP A 346 -8.78 8.95 0.09
N VAL A 347 -9.32 9.79 0.98
CA VAL A 347 -8.57 10.36 2.09
C VAL A 347 -9.07 9.76 3.38
N VAL A 348 -8.17 9.08 4.09
CA VAL A 348 -8.47 8.43 5.37
C VAL A 348 -7.57 9.01 6.44
N GLU A 349 -8.18 9.49 7.52
CA GLU A 349 -7.47 9.93 8.72
C GLU A 349 -7.52 8.83 9.78
N ALA A 350 -6.37 8.56 10.40
CA ALA A 350 -6.22 7.61 11.48
C ALA A 350 -5.73 8.34 12.74
N LYS A 351 -6.52 8.32 13.83
CA LYS A 351 -6.15 8.90 15.13
C LYS A 351 -5.82 7.77 16.10
N ARG A 352 -4.67 7.84 16.77
CA ARG A 352 -4.24 6.77 17.69
C ARG A 352 -5.26 6.61 18.81
N ARG A 353 -5.70 5.36 19.04
CA ARG A 353 -6.66 5.06 20.11
C ARG A 353 -6.09 5.36 21.49
N THR A 354 -6.99 5.72 22.41
CA THR A 354 -6.63 5.93 23.81
C THR A 354 -6.07 4.64 24.42
N GLY A 355 -4.95 4.74 25.14
CA GLY A 355 -4.29 3.58 25.77
C GLY A 355 -3.35 2.79 24.87
N ILE A 356 -3.31 3.07 23.56
CA ILE A 356 -2.33 2.49 22.64
C ILE A 356 -1.06 3.36 22.62
N GLN A 357 0.10 2.71 22.70
CA GLN A 357 1.39 3.33 22.45
C GLN A 357 1.76 3.14 20.98
N HIS A 358 2.05 4.25 20.30
CA HIS A 358 2.55 4.28 18.92
C HIS A 358 3.26 5.63 18.73
N ILE A 359 4.33 5.67 17.94
CA ILE A 359 5.14 6.89 17.72
C ILE A 359 4.38 7.99 16.98
N TYR A 360 3.42 7.62 16.13
CA TYR A 360 2.51 8.54 15.44
C TYR A 360 1.21 8.70 16.22
N ALA A 361 0.81 9.94 16.46
CA ALA A 361 -0.48 10.24 17.10
C ALA A 361 -1.62 10.31 16.08
N ARG A 362 -1.31 10.73 14.85
CA ARG A 362 -2.26 10.87 13.76
C ARG A 362 -1.58 10.56 12.43
N ARG A 363 -2.32 9.94 11.51
CA ARG A 363 -1.85 9.64 10.16
C ARG A 363 -2.92 10.03 9.14
N VAL A 364 -2.50 10.47 7.96
CA VAL A 364 -3.40 10.72 6.82
C VAL A 364 -2.89 9.90 5.64
N PHE A 365 -3.80 9.16 5.01
CA PHE A 365 -3.50 8.32 3.87
C PHE A 365 -4.27 8.81 2.64
N TYR A 366 -3.58 8.80 1.50
CA TYR A 366 -4.14 9.14 0.19
C TYR A 366 -4.12 7.88 -0.68
N ILE A 367 -5.28 7.23 -0.80
CA ILE A 367 -5.43 5.91 -1.42
C ILE A 367 -6.00 6.08 -2.83
N ASP A 368 -5.29 5.56 -3.83
CA ASP A 368 -5.74 5.55 -5.23
C ASP A 368 -7.10 4.86 -5.36
N GLU A 369 -8.05 5.51 -6.04
CA GLU A 369 -9.36 4.88 -6.27
C GLU A 369 -9.29 3.74 -7.28
N ASP A 370 -8.31 3.77 -8.20
CA ASP A 370 -8.20 2.80 -9.30
C ASP A 370 -7.45 1.52 -8.91
N SER A 371 -6.70 1.52 -7.81
CA SER A 371 -5.88 0.37 -7.38
C SER A 371 -5.94 0.02 -5.89
N TRP A 372 -6.47 0.91 -5.05
CA TRP A 372 -6.37 0.83 -3.59
C TRP A 372 -4.94 0.91 -3.04
N GLN A 373 -3.95 1.27 -3.85
CA GLN A 373 -2.59 1.59 -3.39
C GLN A 373 -2.61 2.91 -2.60
N ILE A 374 -1.98 2.94 -1.42
CA ILE A 374 -1.66 4.23 -0.78
C ILE A 374 -0.54 4.87 -1.61
N LEU A 375 -0.78 6.05 -2.17
CA LEU A 375 0.19 6.78 -3.01
C LEU A 375 1.03 7.76 -2.19
N ALA A 376 0.43 8.30 -1.12
CA ALA A 376 1.10 9.17 -0.17
C ALA A 376 0.56 8.94 1.25
N SER A 377 1.41 9.14 2.24
CA SER A 377 1.00 9.19 3.65
C SER A 377 1.70 10.32 4.39
N GLU A 378 1.04 10.78 5.46
CA GLU A 378 1.54 11.80 6.36
C GLU A 378 1.42 11.29 7.80
N GLU A 379 2.48 11.43 8.57
CA GLU A 379 2.50 11.04 9.97
C GLU A 379 2.80 12.24 10.87
N TYR A 380 1.95 12.42 11.88
CA TYR A 380 1.98 13.53 12.82
C TYR A 380 2.34 13.03 14.22
N ASP A 381 3.15 13.82 14.93
CA ASP A 381 3.57 13.51 16.29
C ASP A 381 2.53 13.88 17.36
N HIS A 382 2.87 13.67 18.63
CA HIS A 382 1.97 13.92 19.77
C HIS A 382 1.64 15.41 19.99
N THR A 383 2.39 16.32 19.39
CA THR A 383 2.13 17.77 19.42
C THR A 383 1.24 18.23 18.26
N GLY A 384 0.93 17.32 17.34
CA GLY A 384 0.13 17.62 16.15
C GLY A 384 0.95 18.15 14.97
N GLU A 385 2.28 18.19 15.08
CA GLU A 385 3.16 18.61 14.00
C GLU A 385 3.37 17.49 12.97
N LEU A 386 3.40 17.85 11.69
CA LEU A 386 3.78 16.94 10.62
C LEU A 386 5.25 16.54 10.81
N TRP A 387 5.50 15.24 10.92
CA TRP A 387 6.84 14.69 11.16
C TRP A 387 7.36 13.94 9.94
N ARG A 388 6.58 12.99 9.42
CA ARG A 388 6.99 12.18 8.25
C ARG A 388 6.01 12.30 7.11
N VAL A 389 6.58 12.22 5.91
CA VAL A 389 5.87 12.20 4.65
C VAL A 389 6.38 11.01 3.88
N SER A 390 5.50 10.16 3.38
CA SER A 390 5.89 9.06 2.51
C SER A 390 5.24 9.20 1.14
N GLU A 391 5.98 8.78 0.11
CA GLU A 391 5.51 8.68 -1.27
C GLU A 391 5.73 7.25 -1.77
N ALA A 392 4.76 6.69 -2.47
CA ALA A 392 4.90 5.48 -3.27
C ALA A 392 4.81 5.84 -4.74
N HIS A 393 5.88 5.61 -5.48
CA HIS A 393 5.97 5.76 -6.93
C HIS A 393 5.63 4.41 -7.56
N ASN A 394 4.61 4.39 -8.40
CA ASN A 394 3.98 3.15 -8.89
C ASN A 394 4.00 3.07 -10.42
N ILE A 395 3.96 1.84 -10.92
CA ILE A 395 3.78 1.52 -12.34
C ILE A 395 2.80 0.36 -12.48
N SER A 396 2.33 0.12 -13.71
CA SER A 396 1.72 -1.15 -14.07
C SER A 396 2.80 -2.12 -14.52
N TYR A 397 2.89 -3.27 -13.86
CA TYR A 397 3.66 -4.43 -14.28
C TYR A 397 2.87 -5.18 -15.37
N TYR A 398 3.59 -5.73 -16.37
CA TYR A 398 2.97 -6.18 -17.61
C TYR A 398 2.83 -7.70 -17.71
N SER A 399 3.70 -8.46 -17.04
CA SER A 399 3.66 -9.93 -17.02
C SER A 399 2.36 -10.45 -16.41
N GLN A 400 1.88 -9.77 -15.37
CA GLN A 400 0.49 -9.82 -14.94
C GLN A 400 -0.01 -8.39 -14.76
N PRO A 401 -1.24 -8.04 -15.19
CA PRO A 401 -1.79 -6.70 -15.03
C PRO A 401 -1.94 -6.40 -13.53
N VAL A 402 -0.92 -5.76 -12.97
CA VAL A 402 -0.77 -5.45 -11.55
C VAL A 402 -0.25 -4.02 -11.46
N PHE A 403 -0.94 -3.19 -10.68
CA PHE A 403 -0.45 -1.86 -10.32
C PHE A 403 0.24 -1.91 -8.97
N TRP A 404 1.54 -1.63 -8.93
CA TRP A 404 2.30 -1.73 -7.69
C TRP A 404 3.48 -0.77 -7.62
N THR A 405 4.02 -0.64 -6.42
CA THR A 405 5.09 0.31 -6.08
C THR A 405 6.42 -0.19 -6.60
N THR A 406 7.06 0.62 -7.45
CA THR A 406 8.44 0.38 -7.88
C THR A 406 9.44 1.04 -6.94
N MET A 407 9.07 2.15 -6.30
CA MET A 407 9.95 2.88 -5.39
C MET A 407 9.14 3.59 -4.32
N GLU A 408 9.54 3.45 -3.07
CA GLU A 408 8.88 4.09 -1.93
C GLU A 408 9.90 4.78 -1.03
N MET A 409 9.47 5.88 -0.44
CA MET A 409 10.32 6.73 0.38
C MET A 409 9.55 7.26 1.57
N THR A 410 10.26 7.38 2.70
CA THR A 410 9.75 8.01 3.92
C THR A 410 10.72 9.13 4.31
N TYR A 411 10.28 10.36 4.15
CA TYR A 411 11.00 11.58 4.53
C TYR A 411 10.77 11.89 6.00
N ASP A 412 11.83 12.00 6.78
CA ASP A 412 11.78 12.54 8.14
C ASP A 412 12.13 14.03 8.09
N LEU A 413 11.10 14.88 8.19
CA LEU A 413 11.23 16.33 8.01
C LEU A 413 12.10 16.98 9.09
N LYS A 414 12.12 16.41 10.30
CA LYS A 414 12.90 16.89 11.44
C LYS A 414 14.36 16.47 11.31
N ALA A 415 14.62 15.21 10.95
CA ALA A 415 15.97 14.70 10.73
C ALA A 415 16.60 15.23 9.43
N GLN A 416 15.79 15.69 8.48
CA GLN A 416 16.19 16.08 7.12
C GLN A 416 16.91 14.94 6.38
N ARG A 417 16.42 13.73 6.61
CA ARG A 417 16.90 12.49 5.99
C ARG A 417 15.70 11.71 5.52
N TYR A 418 15.93 10.72 4.67
CA TYR A 418 14.86 9.85 4.20
C TYR A 418 15.33 8.42 4.09
N TYR A 419 14.39 7.50 4.18
CA TYR A 419 14.55 6.11 3.77
C TYR A 419 14.02 5.98 2.35
N ILE A 420 14.67 5.16 1.52
CA ILE A 420 14.22 4.79 0.19
C ILE A 420 14.38 3.28 -0.03
N ASP A 421 13.41 2.66 -0.70
CA ASP A 421 13.42 1.26 -1.16
C ASP A 421 12.91 1.23 -2.61
N GLY A 422 13.27 0.22 -3.37
CA GLY A 422 12.99 0.18 -4.82
C GLY A 422 14.14 0.66 -5.70
N LEU A 423 15.36 0.79 -5.16
CA LEU A 423 16.52 1.12 -5.98
C LEU A 423 16.91 -0.09 -6.82
N ASP A 424 17.09 0.11 -8.12
CA ASP A 424 17.63 -0.89 -9.04
C ASP A 424 19.08 -0.57 -9.40
N ASP A 425 19.90 -1.61 -9.59
CA ASP A 425 21.29 -1.50 -10.02
C ASP A 425 21.58 -2.51 -11.15
N GLY A 426 20.63 -2.64 -12.09
CA GLY A 426 20.68 -3.63 -13.16
C GLY A 426 20.26 -5.03 -12.70
N TYR A 427 19.27 -5.13 -11.81
CA TYR A 427 18.74 -6.41 -11.38
C TYR A 427 17.82 -7.03 -12.46
N PRO A 428 17.56 -8.34 -12.40
CA PRO A 428 16.56 -8.96 -13.26
C PRO A 428 15.17 -8.34 -13.06
N ALA A 429 14.36 -8.37 -14.11
CA ALA A 429 12.96 -7.98 -14.06
C ALA A 429 12.19 -8.75 -12.97
N TYR A 430 11.09 -8.17 -12.50
CA TYR A 430 10.22 -8.81 -11.52
C TYR A 430 9.61 -10.08 -12.12
N ASP A 431 9.76 -11.20 -11.43
CA ASP A 431 9.18 -12.47 -11.82
C ASP A 431 7.89 -12.71 -11.04
N PHE A 432 6.74 -12.61 -11.70
CA PHE A 432 5.42 -12.86 -11.12
C PHE A 432 4.95 -14.32 -11.26
N SER A 433 5.80 -15.23 -11.76
CA SER A 433 5.51 -16.67 -11.85
C SER A 433 6.70 -17.55 -11.42
N PRO A 434 7.34 -17.30 -10.26
CA PRO A 434 8.50 -18.07 -9.79
C PRO A 434 8.17 -19.53 -9.45
N GLY A 435 6.89 -19.91 -9.35
CA GLY A 435 6.45 -21.29 -9.13
C GLY A 435 6.59 -21.76 -7.69
N TYR A 436 6.45 -20.85 -6.71
CA TYR A 436 6.64 -21.17 -5.31
C TYR A 436 5.56 -22.09 -4.75
N ARG A 437 5.96 -22.84 -3.73
CA ARG A 437 5.06 -23.63 -2.89
C ARG A 437 5.03 -23.07 -1.48
N ARG A 438 3.85 -23.11 -0.85
CA ARG A 438 3.65 -22.65 0.55
C ARG A 438 4.68 -23.24 1.53
N ASN A 439 5.12 -24.49 1.34
CA ASN A 439 6.07 -25.17 2.24
C ASN A 439 7.51 -24.62 2.17
N GLU A 440 7.83 -23.80 1.17
CA GLU A 440 9.10 -23.07 1.04
C GLU A 440 9.17 -21.85 1.98
N PHE A 441 8.02 -21.38 2.46
CA PHE A 441 7.91 -20.28 3.41
C PHE A 441 7.74 -20.79 4.85
N THR A 442 8.52 -21.81 5.25
CA THR A 442 8.50 -22.33 6.63
C THR A 442 9.79 -22.00 7.37
N ALA A 443 9.74 -21.94 8.71
CA ALA A 443 10.95 -21.77 9.52
C ALA A 443 12.01 -22.86 9.24
N SER A 444 11.57 -24.08 8.88
CA SER A 444 12.47 -25.16 8.47
C SER A 444 13.15 -24.87 7.12
N ALA A 445 12.41 -24.34 6.15
CA ALA A 445 12.94 -23.96 4.84
C ALA A 445 13.91 -22.78 4.96
N ALA A 446 13.57 -21.76 5.76
CA ALA A 446 14.48 -20.64 6.05
C ALA A 446 15.80 -21.11 6.68
N ARG A 447 15.75 -22.07 7.62
CA ARG A 447 16.97 -22.69 8.19
C ARG A 447 17.80 -23.46 7.16
N ARG A 448 17.16 -24.10 6.17
CA ARG A 448 17.87 -24.82 5.10
C ARG A 448 18.52 -23.85 4.12
N ALA A 449 17.81 -22.77 3.76
CA ALA A 449 18.34 -21.71 2.90
C ALA A 449 19.58 -21.05 3.53
N ALA A 450 19.51 -20.71 4.82
CA ALA A 450 20.63 -20.10 5.57
C ALA A 450 21.88 -20.99 5.78
N ARG A 451 21.88 -22.23 5.29
CA ARG A 451 23.02 -23.16 5.36
C ARG A 451 23.68 -23.40 4.01
N ARG A 452 23.04 -22.97 2.92
CA ARG A 452 23.64 -22.93 1.58
C ARG A 452 24.49 -21.67 1.49
#